data_AF-A0A5A7ZW80-F1
#
_entry.id   AF-A0A5A7ZW80-F1
#
_cell.length_a   1.000
_cell.length_b   1.000
_cell.length_c   1.000
_cell.angle_alpha   90.00
_cell.angle_beta   90.00
_cell.angle_gamma   90.00
#
_symmetry.space_group_name_H-M   'P 1'
#
loop_
_entity.id
_entity.type
_entity.pdbx_description
1 polymer ?
#
loop_
_entity_poly.entity_id
_entity_poly.type
_entity_poly.pdbx_seq_one_letter_code
_entity_poly.pdbx_strand_id
1 'polypeptide(L)'
;MTTFTRIGLGLAATAVSISVLTGCAKLDDIKAITDAATTAVEQLGDVTDGLTEIAAGDVVTVDGIDKALNAISERVGTGPMNVVEIVITQQVVTVQAIDPAAPAELNQWTYTAGHVGDLRPVDYDEDTEALQQNLFPVTDVPSTAIMTAVDNAIGASGIADGDVQSVVVKRNLPFGDDLQILVNVQGERSNKQVRADVTGRVTEVL
;
A
#
# COMPACT_ATOMS: atom_id res chain seq x y z
N MET A 1 -2.45 36.98 30.15
CA MET A 1 -1.42 36.19 30.88
C MET A 1 -1.75 34.73 30.63
N THR A 2 -1.13 34.12 29.61
CA THR A 2 0.01 33.18 29.65
C THR A 2 -0.52 31.78 29.32
N THR A 3 0.09 30.88 28.55
CA THR A 3 1.15 30.85 27.53
C THR A 3 1.05 29.42 26.96
N PHE A 4 1.09 29.24 25.64
CA PHE A 4 1.15 27.92 25.00
C PHE A 4 2.48 27.23 25.30
N THR A 5 2.45 26.01 25.86
CA THR A 5 3.65 25.19 26.06
C THR A 5 3.90 24.35 24.81
N ARG A 6 4.91 24.74 24.03
CA ARG A 6 5.48 23.92 22.96
C ARG A 6 6.42 22.88 23.57
N ILE A 7 6.16 21.60 23.30
CA ILE A 7 7.07 20.50 23.61
C ILE A 7 8.10 20.44 22.48
N GLY A 8 9.29 20.97 22.74
CA GLY A 8 10.46 20.81 21.88
C GLY A 8 11.23 19.56 22.29
N LEU A 9 11.32 18.58 21.40
CA LEU A 9 12.22 17.44 21.48
C LEU A 9 13.66 17.94 21.35
N GLY A 10 14.46 17.73 22.40
CA GLY A 10 15.89 18.03 22.41
C GLY A 10 16.67 16.96 21.66
N LEU A 11 17.28 17.35 20.54
CA LEU A 11 18.35 16.58 19.89
C LEU A 11 19.66 16.84 20.65
N ALA A 12 20.14 15.80 21.35
CA ALA A 12 21.46 15.78 21.95
C ALA A 12 22.52 15.72 20.84
N ALA A 13 23.21 16.83 20.59
CA ALA A 13 24.38 16.87 19.72
C ALA A 13 25.58 16.26 20.47
N THR A 14 25.94 15.01 20.15
CA THR A 14 27.25 14.46 20.54
C THR A 14 28.34 15.14 19.73
N ALA A 15 29.11 16.00 20.38
CA ALA A 15 30.26 16.68 19.81
C ALA A 15 31.38 15.68 19.47
N VAL A 16 31.64 15.47 18.18
CA VAL A 16 32.84 14.74 17.71
C VAL A 16 34.04 15.68 17.85
N SER A 17 34.98 15.30 18.71
CA SER A 17 36.23 16.03 18.91
C SER A 17 37.23 15.63 17.82
N ILE A 18 37.41 16.47 16.80
CA ILE A 18 38.44 16.25 15.78
C ILE A 18 39.75 16.87 16.27
N SER A 19 40.74 16.00 16.49
CA SER A 19 42.10 16.39 16.85
C SER A 19 42.78 17.02 15.63
N VAL A 20 43.29 18.23 15.79
CA VAL A 20 43.89 19.04 14.73
C VAL A 20 45.23 18.44 14.31
N LEU A 21 45.29 17.81 13.13
CA LEU A 21 46.55 17.52 12.44
C LEU A 21 47.01 18.81 11.75
N THR A 22 48.15 19.32 12.20
CA THR A 22 48.88 20.46 11.64
C THR A 22 49.30 20.20 10.19
N GLY A 23 48.67 20.90 9.25
CA GLY A 23 49.08 20.98 7.85
C GLY A 23 48.18 21.97 7.11
N CYS A 24 48.76 22.81 6.23
CA CYS A 24 48.11 23.92 5.55
C CYS A 24 46.94 23.49 4.64
N ALA A 25 45.75 23.27 5.21
CA ALA A 25 44.50 23.26 4.46
C ALA A 25 44.06 24.72 4.27
N LYS A 26 43.75 25.10 3.03
CA LYS A 26 43.33 26.46 2.71
C LYS A 26 41.96 26.70 3.35
N LEU A 27 41.64 27.95 3.72
CA LEU A 27 40.32 28.31 4.27
C LEU A 27 39.15 27.81 3.40
N ASP A 28 39.39 27.60 2.11
CA ASP A 28 38.43 27.05 1.14
C ASP A 28 38.05 25.59 1.45
N ASP A 29 38.95 24.78 2.02
CA ASP A 29 38.69 23.37 2.36
C ASP A 29 37.73 23.24 3.56
N ILE A 30 37.78 24.19 4.50
CA ILE A 30 36.87 24.22 5.67
C ILE A 30 35.45 24.60 5.24
N LYS A 31 35.31 25.49 4.25
CA LYS A 31 34.01 25.82 3.65
C LYS A 31 33.44 24.62 2.90
N ALA A 32 34.25 23.93 2.11
CA ALA A 32 33.81 22.72 1.39
C ALA A 32 33.29 21.62 2.33
N ILE A 33 33.93 21.43 3.49
CA ILE A 33 33.46 20.47 4.51
C ILE A 33 32.14 20.92 5.14
N THR A 34 31.97 22.22 5.38
CA THR A 34 30.76 22.79 5.99
C THR A 34 29.57 22.75 5.01
N ASP A 35 29.82 23.02 3.73
CA ASP A 35 28.81 22.92 2.67
C ASP A 35 28.41 21.44 2.45
N ALA A 36 29.38 20.52 2.42
CA ALA A 36 29.10 19.09 2.34
C ALA A 36 28.29 18.55 3.54
N ALA A 37 28.57 19.04 4.75
CA ALA A 37 27.80 18.69 5.93
C ALA A 37 26.38 19.28 5.88
N THR A 38 26.21 20.49 5.35
CA THR A 38 24.89 21.13 5.18
C THR A 38 24.06 20.38 4.15
N THR A 39 24.63 20.03 2.99
CA THR A 39 23.96 19.22 1.97
C THR A 39 23.61 17.82 2.47
N ALA A 40 24.47 17.19 3.29
CA ALA A 40 24.16 15.89 3.89
C ALA A 40 23.01 15.97 4.91
N VAL A 41 22.91 17.08 5.67
CA VAL A 41 21.79 17.31 6.60
C VAL A 41 20.49 17.62 5.84
N GLU A 42 20.56 18.36 4.73
CA GLU A 42 19.41 18.59 3.84
C GLU A 42 18.91 17.27 3.20
N GLN A 43 19.82 16.41 2.76
CA GLN A 43 19.48 15.07 2.24
C GLN A 43 18.86 14.17 3.32
N LEU A 44 19.26 14.29 4.58
CA LEU A 44 18.65 13.55 5.69
C LEU A 44 17.29 14.13 6.11
N GLY A 45 17.08 15.43 5.94
CA GLY A 45 15.78 16.08 6.12
C GLY A 45 14.73 15.57 5.13
N ASP A 46 15.11 15.45 3.86
CA ASP A 46 14.27 14.90 2.77
C ASP A 46 13.92 13.40 3.01
N VAL A 47 14.87 12.63 3.54
CA VAL A 47 14.64 11.24 3.95
C VAL A 47 13.70 11.15 5.16
N THR A 48 13.71 12.13 6.07
CA THR A 48 12.86 12.12 7.26
C THR A 48 11.40 12.41 6.91
N ASP A 49 11.14 13.35 6.00
CA ASP A 49 9.79 13.59 5.47
C ASP A 49 9.24 12.34 4.75
N GLY A 50 10.07 11.67 3.95
CA GLY A 50 9.71 10.39 3.31
C GLY A 50 9.49 9.23 4.30
N LEU A 51 10.18 9.21 5.44
CA LEU A 51 9.99 8.18 6.48
C LEU A 51 8.67 8.36 7.25
N THR A 52 8.19 9.60 7.43
CA THR A 52 6.87 9.87 8.02
C THR A 52 5.73 9.44 7.10
N GLU A 53 5.91 9.53 5.78
CA GLU A 53 4.93 9.11 4.78
C GLU A 53 4.84 7.57 4.68
N ILE A 54 5.97 6.87 4.85
CA ILE A 54 6.04 5.40 4.90
C ILE A 54 5.41 4.84 6.19
N ALA A 55 5.44 5.58 7.29
CA ALA A 55 4.93 5.13 8.58
C ALA A 55 3.41 5.31 8.76
N ALA A 56 2.74 6.11 7.91
CA ALA A 56 1.32 6.45 8.04
C ALA A 56 0.50 6.29 6.75
N GLY A 57 1.12 5.85 5.65
CA GLY A 57 0.52 5.86 4.31
C GLY A 57 -0.78 5.06 4.20
N ASP A 58 -1.87 5.78 3.94
CA ASP A 58 -3.16 5.21 3.58
C ASP A 58 -2.98 4.38 2.30
N VAL A 59 -3.21 3.07 2.43
CA VAL A 59 -3.10 2.13 1.32
C VAL A 59 -4.15 2.43 0.26
N VAL A 60 -5.27 3.06 0.62
CA VAL A 60 -6.39 3.35 -0.29
C VAL A 60 -6.12 4.62 -1.11
N THR A 61 -5.01 4.59 -1.84
CA THR A 61 -4.59 5.58 -2.84
C THR A 61 -4.05 4.85 -4.06
N VAL A 62 -4.04 5.47 -5.24
CA VAL A 62 -3.49 4.82 -6.46
C VAL A 62 -2.04 4.38 -6.23
N ASP A 63 -1.19 5.30 -5.76
CA ASP A 63 0.23 5.03 -5.49
C ASP A 63 0.42 4.00 -4.37
N GLY A 64 -0.42 4.04 -3.33
CA GLY A 64 -0.38 3.10 -2.21
C GLY A 64 -0.70 1.67 -2.63
N ILE A 65 -1.74 1.49 -3.45
CA ILE A 65 -2.13 0.19 -4.02
C ILE A 65 -1.03 -0.31 -4.97
N ASP A 66 -0.55 0.53 -5.89
CA ASP A 66 0.51 0.16 -6.84
C ASP A 66 1.78 -0.27 -6.10
N LYS A 67 2.21 0.50 -5.09
CA LYS A 67 3.37 0.16 -4.27
C LYS A 67 3.20 -1.19 -3.58
N ALA A 68 2.03 -1.45 -3.00
CA ALA A 68 1.74 -2.71 -2.31
C ALA A 68 1.72 -3.90 -3.27
N LEU A 69 1.03 -3.79 -4.41
CA LEU A 69 0.94 -4.86 -5.41
C LEU A 69 2.29 -5.15 -6.07
N ASN A 70 3.11 -4.12 -6.33
CA ASN A 70 4.46 -4.30 -6.83
C ASN A 70 5.36 -5.02 -5.83
N ALA A 71 5.34 -4.59 -4.55
CA ALA A 71 6.13 -5.23 -3.50
C ALA A 71 5.74 -6.70 -3.30
N ILE A 72 4.45 -7.02 -3.37
CA ILE A 72 3.97 -8.41 -3.32
C ILE A 72 4.43 -9.18 -4.56
N SER A 73 4.28 -8.62 -5.76
CA SER A 73 4.70 -9.27 -7.02
C SER A 73 6.19 -9.64 -7.02
N GLU A 74 7.04 -8.75 -6.48
CA GLU A 74 8.46 -9.03 -6.29
C GLU A 74 8.72 -10.22 -5.36
N ARG A 75 7.91 -10.40 -4.31
CA ARG A 75 8.00 -11.56 -3.40
C ARG A 75 7.47 -12.85 -4.01
N VAL A 76 6.43 -12.77 -4.85
CA VAL A 76 5.91 -13.92 -5.60
C VAL A 76 6.93 -14.37 -6.66
N GLY A 77 7.73 -13.45 -7.20
CA GLY A 77 8.81 -13.76 -8.14
C GLY A 77 8.38 -13.81 -9.62
N THR A 78 7.19 -13.29 -9.95
CA THR A 78 6.71 -13.16 -11.34
C THR A 78 5.91 -11.87 -11.53
N GLY A 79 5.98 -11.31 -12.74
CA GLY A 79 5.22 -10.13 -13.16
C GLY A 79 4.58 -10.36 -14.55
N PRO A 80 3.24 -10.27 -14.69
CA PRO A 80 2.25 -10.12 -13.61
C PRO A 80 2.01 -11.43 -12.84
N MET A 81 1.68 -11.32 -11.54
CA MET A 81 1.20 -12.45 -10.75
C MET A 81 -0.25 -12.78 -11.10
N ASN A 82 -0.62 -14.07 -11.02
CA ASN A 82 -2.00 -14.52 -11.13
C ASN A 82 -2.59 -14.66 -9.73
N VAL A 83 -3.73 -14.01 -9.50
CA VAL A 83 -4.36 -13.86 -8.19
C VAL A 83 -5.78 -14.42 -8.22
N VAL A 84 -6.27 -14.85 -7.06
CA VAL A 84 -7.67 -15.26 -6.84
C VAL A 84 -8.47 -14.12 -6.20
N GLU A 85 -7.83 -13.38 -5.29
CA GLU A 85 -8.49 -12.31 -4.55
C GLU A 85 -7.46 -11.26 -4.12
N ILE A 86 -7.87 -10.00 -4.20
CA ILE A 86 -7.16 -8.86 -3.61
C ILE A 86 -8.11 -8.22 -2.60
N VAL A 87 -7.66 -8.07 -1.36
CA VAL A 87 -8.39 -7.39 -0.28
C VAL A 87 -7.60 -6.19 0.19
N ILE A 88 -8.21 -5.02 0.13
CA ILE A 88 -7.59 -3.74 0.49
C ILE A 88 -8.39 -3.13 1.63
N THR A 89 -7.67 -2.68 2.65
CA THR A 89 -8.18 -1.83 3.74
C THR A 89 -7.28 -0.60 3.84
N GLN A 90 -7.61 0.36 4.70
CA GLN A 90 -6.80 1.57 4.91
C GLN A 90 -5.31 1.30 5.19
N GLN A 91 -4.97 0.17 5.80
CA GLN A 91 -3.59 -0.09 6.25
C GLN A 91 -2.94 -1.31 5.62
N VAL A 92 -3.74 -2.16 4.96
CA VAL A 92 -3.32 -3.50 4.57
C VAL A 92 -3.82 -3.85 3.18
N VAL A 93 -2.92 -4.37 2.35
CA VAL A 93 -3.28 -5.14 1.14
C VAL A 93 -2.99 -6.61 1.40
N THR A 94 -3.96 -7.46 1.13
CA THR A 94 -3.79 -8.91 1.12
C THR A 94 -4.06 -9.43 -0.28
N VAL A 95 -3.17 -10.28 -0.78
CA VAL A 95 -3.30 -10.91 -2.09
C VAL A 95 -3.21 -12.42 -1.90
N GLN A 96 -4.17 -13.15 -2.46
CA GLN A 96 -4.07 -14.59 -2.65
C GLN A 96 -3.63 -14.87 -4.09
N ALA A 97 -2.46 -15.47 -4.28
CA ALA A 97 -1.85 -15.71 -5.59
C ALA A 97 -1.21 -17.09 -5.67
N ILE A 98 -0.97 -17.56 -6.89
CA ILE A 98 -0.18 -18.77 -7.14
C ILE A 98 1.30 -18.42 -7.25
N ASP A 99 2.14 -19.31 -6.71
CA ASP A 99 3.56 -19.31 -7.05
C ASP A 99 3.73 -19.96 -8.43
N PRO A 100 4.34 -19.29 -9.43
CA PRO A 100 4.59 -19.89 -10.74
C PRO A 100 5.45 -21.17 -10.68
N ALA A 101 6.28 -21.33 -9.66
CA ALA A 101 7.07 -22.55 -9.44
C ALA A 101 6.22 -23.69 -8.83
N ALA A 102 5.08 -23.36 -8.22
CA ALA A 102 4.13 -24.29 -7.62
C ALA A 102 2.68 -23.89 -7.97
N PRO A 103 2.25 -24.06 -9.25
CA PRO A 103 0.98 -23.50 -9.75
C PRO A 103 -0.30 -24.15 -9.19
N ALA A 104 -0.15 -25.18 -8.36
CA ALA A 104 -1.23 -25.82 -7.62
C ALA A 104 -1.35 -25.30 -6.17
N GLU A 105 -0.41 -24.46 -5.72
CA GLU A 105 -0.38 -23.93 -4.36
C GLU A 105 -0.89 -22.48 -4.36
N LEU A 106 -2.02 -22.27 -3.68
CA LEU A 106 -2.51 -20.93 -3.38
C LEU A 106 -1.84 -20.43 -2.11
N ASN A 107 -1.31 -19.22 -2.19
CA ASN A 107 -0.58 -18.59 -1.11
C ASN A 107 -1.10 -17.17 -0.88
N GLN A 108 -1.01 -16.73 0.36
CA GLN A 108 -1.39 -15.38 0.76
C GLN A 108 -0.16 -14.57 1.15
N TRP A 109 -0.09 -13.36 0.61
CA TRP A 109 0.84 -12.32 1.00
C TRP A 109 0.08 -11.14 1.59
N THR A 110 0.68 -10.49 2.58
CA THR A 110 0.11 -9.31 3.22
C THR A 110 1.15 -8.19 3.20
N TYR A 111 0.78 -7.04 2.66
CA TYR A 111 1.55 -5.81 2.71
C TYR A 111 0.98 -4.88 3.78
N THR A 112 1.84 -4.37 4.65
CA THR A 112 1.47 -3.44 5.74
C THR A 112 2.65 -2.52 6.02
N ALA A 113 2.38 -1.21 6.13
CA ALA A 113 3.37 -0.20 6.51
C ALA A 113 4.73 -0.31 5.77
N GLY A 114 4.71 -0.52 4.45
CA GLY A 114 5.94 -0.62 3.65
C GLY A 114 6.55 -2.01 3.52
N HIS A 115 6.00 -3.02 4.18
CA HIS A 115 6.60 -4.35 4.28
C HIS A 115 5.64 -5.46 3.84
N VAL A 116 6.16 -6.42 3.07
CA VAL A 116 5.47 -7.68 2.76
C VAL A 116 5.83 -8.70 3.85
N GLY A 117 4.81 -9.22 4.53
CA GLY A 117 4.95 -10.26 5.54
C GLY A 117 5.30 -11.63 4.96
N ASP A 118 5.35 -12.62 5.84
CA ASP A 118 5.67 -14.00 5.47
C ASP A 118 4.56 -14.65 4.63
N LEU A 119 4.98 -15.58 3.78
CA LEU A 119 4.12 -16.45 2.98
C LEU A 119 3.18 -17.25 3.89
N ARG A 120 1.87 -17.25 3.58
CA ARG A 120 0.91 -18.15 4.24
C ARG A 120 0.21 -19.05 3.22
N PRO A 121 0.37 -20.37 3.28
CA PRO A 121 -0.40 -21.29 2.46
C PRO A 121 -1.91 -21.12 2.72
N VAL A 122 -2.69 -21.16 1.64
CA VAL A 122 -4.16 -21.17 1.68
C VAL A 122 -4.61 -22.52 1.20
N ASP A 123 -5.36 -23.23 2.05
CA ASP A 123 -5.96 -24.50 1.67
C ASP A 123 -7.13 -24.25 0.71
N TYR A 124 -7.16 -25.00 -0.36
CA TYR A 124 -8.20 -24.94 -1.40
C TYR A 124 -8.78 -26.33 -1.67
N ASP A 125 -8.75 -27.21 -0.66
CA ASP A 125 -9.34 -28.56 -0.69
C ASP A 125 -8.89 -29.40 -1.90
N GLU A 126 -7.67 -29.17 -2.39
CA GLU A 126 -7.09 -29.79 -3.59
C GLU A 126 -7.89 -29.56 -4.90
N ASP A 127 -8.84 -28.61 -4.92
CA ASP A 127 -9.66 -28.30 -6.10
C ASP A 127 -8.92 -27.39 -7.09
N THR A 128 -7.93 -27.98 -7.76
CA THR A 128 -7.12 -27.27 -8.75
C THR A 128 -7.94 -26.72 -9.92
N GLU A 129 -9.07 -27.33 -10.26
CA GLU A 129 -9.93 -26.83 -11.34
C GLU A 129 -10.61 -25.53 -10.92
N ALA A 130 -11.24 -25.50 -9.74
CA ALA A 130 -11.84 -24.27 -9.24
C ALA A 130 -10.79 -23.20 -8.94
N LEU A 131 -9.57 -23.56 -8.52
CA LEU A 131 -8.47 -22.61 -8.39
C LEU A 131 -8.19 -21.93 -9.73
N GLN A 132 -7.98 -22.71 -10.80
CA GLN A 132 -7.68 -22.17 -12.13
C GLN A 132 -8.80 -21.29 -12.68
N GLN A 133 -10.07 -21.63 -12.40
CA GLN A 133 -11.21 -20.81 -12.80
C GLN A 133 -11.26 -19.46 -12.08
N ASN A 134 -10.74 -19.37 -10.85
CA ASN A 134 -10.73 -18.13 -10.07
C ASN A 134 -9.58 -17.19 -10.45
N LEU A 135 -8.50 -17.70 -11.08
CA LEU A 135 -7.30 -16.90 -11.35
C LEU A 135 -7.55 -15.77 -12.35
N PHE A 136 -6.92 -14.63 -12.09
CA PHE A 136 -6.79 -13.52 -13.03
C PHE A 136 -5.44 -12.82 -12.86
N PRO A 137 -4.86 -12.24 -13.92
CA PRO A 137 -3.70 -11.38 -13.81
C PRO A 137 -3.98 -10.18 -12.90
N VAL A 138 -3.07 -9.85 -11.99
CA VAL A 138 -3.20 -8.65 -11.14
C VAL A 138 -3.39 -7.35 -11.95
N THR A 139 -2.91 -7.34 -13.19
CA THR A 139 -3.01 -6.20 -14.12
C THR A 139 -4.39 -6.03 -14.77
N ASP A 140 -5.30 -6.98 -14.62
CA ASP A 140 -6.64 -6.89 -15.21
C ASP A 140 -7.50 -5.82 -14.53
N VAL A 141 -7.16 -5.41 -13.30
CA VAL A 141 -7.83 -4.34 -12.57
C VAL A 141 -6.79 -3.31 -12.13
N PRO A 142 -6.62 -2.19 -12.86
CA PRO A 142 -5.65 -1.18 -12.49
C PRO A 142 -6.07 -0.45 -11.21
N SER A 143 -5.08 0.01 -10.42
CA SER A 143 -5.32 0.76 -9.18
C SER A 143 -6.18 2.01 -9.38
N THR A 144 -6.12 2.62 -10.56
CA THR A 144 -6.98 3.76 -10.95
C THR A 144 -8.45 3.36 -11.05
N ALA A 145 -8.77 2.16 -11.54
CA ALA A 145 -10.14 1.65 -11.58
C ALA A 145 -10.64 1.30 -10.18
N ILE A 146 -9.78 0.77 -9.31
CA ILE A 146 -10.10 0.53 -7.89
C ILE A 146 -10.48 1.83 -7.20
N MET A 147 -9.67 2.88 -7.37
CA MET A 147 -9.97 4.19 -6.77
C MET A 147 -11.21 4.84 -7.38
N THR A 148 -11.44 4.67 -8.68
CA THR A 148 -12.68 5.10 -9.32
C THR A 148 -13.90 4.40 -8.71
N ALA A 149 -13.80 3.10 -8.39
CA ALA A 149 -14.86 2.36 -7.70
C ALA A 149 -15.10 2.90 -6.28
N VAL A 150 -14.02 3.18 -5.53
CA VAL A 150 -14.07 3.77 -4.18
C VAL A 150 -14.82 5.10 -4.20
N ASP A 151 -14.44 6.01 -5.09
CA ASP A 151 -15.05 7.34 -5.21
C ASP A 151 -16.53 7.25 -5.57
N ASN A 152 -16.87 6.37 -6.53
CA ASN A 152 -18.26 6.18 -6.96
C ASN A 152 -19.10 5.48 -5.88
N ALA A 153 -18.51 4.60 -5.08
CA ALA A 153 -19.23 3.82 -4.07
C ALA A 153 -19.75 4.67 -2.92
N ILE A 154 -18.98 5.67 -2.45
CA ILE A 154 -19.42 6.57 -1.38
C ILE A 154 -20.74 7.25 -1.79
N GLY A 155 -20.78 7.84 -2.98
CA GLY A 155 -21.97 8.49 -3.52
C GLY A 155 -23.13 7.51 -3.78
N ALA A 156 -22.84 6.36 -4.42
CA ALA A 156 -23.85 5.36 -4.76
C ALA A 156 -24.48 4.68 -3.53
N SER A 157 -23.73 4.56 -2.44
CA SER A 157 -24.24 3.95 -1.19
C SER A 157 -25.41 4.75 -0.61
N GLY A 158 -25.41 6.08 -0.76
CA GLY A 158 -26.36 6.97 -0.10
C GLY A 158 -26.24 6.96 1.44
N ILE A 159 -25.13 6.46 1.98
CA ILE A 159 -24.81 6.54 3.42
C ILE A 159 -24.24 7.93 3.70
N ALA A 160 -24.90 8.69 4.58
CA ALA A 160 -24.38 9.96 5.05
C ALA A 160 -23.07 9.74 5.82
N ASP A 161 -22.04 10.53 5.48
CA ASP A 161 -20.69 10.43 6.05
C ASP A 161 -20.15 8.99 6.03
N GLY A 162 -20.42 8.26 4.94
CA GLY A 162 -19.98 6.88 4.77
C GLY A 162 -18.49 6.80 4.42
N ASP A 163 -17.76 5.94 5.14
CA ASP A 163 -16.35 5.65 4.91
C ASP A 163 -16.17 4.27 4.29
N VAL A 164 -15.20 4.13 3.38
CA VAL A 164 -14.82 2.83 2.82
C VAL A 164 -14.02 2.02 3.85
N GLN A 165 -14.52 0.84 4.19
CA GLN A 165 -13.88 -0.08 5.12
C GLN A 165 -12.95 -1.06 4.42
N SER A 166 -13.40 -1.57 3.28
CA SER A 166 -12.59 -2.46 2.46
C SER A 166 -13.00 -2.46 1.00
N VAL A 167 -12.05 -2.84 0.16
CA VAL A 167 -12.25 -3.15 -1.25
C VAL A 167 -11.84 -4.61 -1.46
N VAL A 168 -12.64 -5.37 -2.19
CA VAL A 168 -12.33 -6.74 -2.60
C VAL A 168 -12.40 -6.84 -4.11
N VAL A 169 -11.34 -7.33 -4.75
CA VAL A 169 -11.31 -7.62 -6.19
C VAL A 169 -11.23 -9.12 -6.39
N LYS A 170 -12.19 -9.67 -7.12
CA LYS A 170 -12.27 -11.11 -7.43
C LYS A 170 -13.18 -11.38 -8.63
N ARG A 171 -13.21 -12.63 -9.11
CA ARG A 171 -14.20 -13.08 -10.09
C ARG A 171 -15.60 -13.19 -9.48
N ASN A 172 -16.62 -13.05 -10.31
CA ASN A 172 -18.04 -13.13 -9.93
C ASN A 172 -18.60 -14.57 -9.98
N LEU A 173 -17.80 -15.56 -9.60
CA LEU A 173 -18.21 -16.96 -9.62
C LEU A 173 -19.23 -17.26 -8.50
N PRO A 174 -20.18 -18.19 -8.72
CA PRO A 174 -20.43 -18.96 -9.95
C PRO A 174 -21.38 -18.23 -10.94
N PHE A 175 -21.70 -16.95 -10.71
CA PHE A 175 -22.70 -16.22 -11.48
C PHE A 175 -22.16 -15.69 -12.82
N GLY A 176 -20.85 -15.43 -12.91
CA GLY A 176 -20.14 -15.01 -14.10
C GLY A 176 -18.63 -15.14 -13.94
N ASP A 177 -17.91 -15.17 -15.05
CA ASP A 177 -16.44 -15.16 -15.06
C ASP A 177 -15.85 -13.74 -15.04
N ASP A 178 -16.70 -12.71 -15.06
CA ASP A 178 -16.30 -11.32 -14.98
C ASP A 178 -15.62 -10.99 -13.65
N LEU A 179 -14.65 -10.07 -13.73
CA LEU A 179 -14.03 -9.48 -12.55
C LEU A 179 -14.91 -8.36 -12.01
N GLN A 180 -14.98 -8.29 -10.69
CA GLN A 180 -15.75 -7.30 -9.96
C GLN A 180 -14.93 -6.68 -8.84
N ILE A 181 -15.27 -5.44 -8.54
CA ILE A 181 -14.75 -4.68 -7.41
C ILE A 181 -15.90 -4.50 -6.43
N LEU A 182 -15.75 -5.03 -5.21
CA LEU A 182 -16.71 -4.92 -4.12
C LEU A 182 -16.19 -3.90 -3.11
N VAL A 183 -16.91 -2.81 -2.92
CA VAL A 183 -16.55 -1.74 -1.98
C VAL A 183 -17.53 -1.75 -0.81
N ASN A 184 -17.02 -1.98 0.40
CA ASN A 184 -17.83 -1.97 1.62
C ASN A 184 -17.81 -0.58 2.24
N VAL A 185 -18.95 0.10 2.26
CA VAL A 185 -19.12 1.44 2.82
C VAL A 185 -19.85 1.33 4.16
N GLN A 186 -19.31 1.97 5.20
CA GLN A 186 -19.84 1.98 6.56
C GLN A 186 -20.11 3.41 7.01
N GLY A 187 -21.29 3.66 7.56
CA GLY A 187 -21.60 4.88 8.30
C GLY A 187 -21.95 4.56 9.75
N GLU A 188 -22.39 5.57 10.51
CA GLU A 188 -22.68 5.42 11.94
C GLU A 188 -23.76 4.35 12.25
N ARG A 189 -24.76 4.20 11.36
CA ARG A 189 -25.96 3.36 11.61
C ARG A 189 -26.26 2.33 10.52
N SER A 190 -25.48 2.29 9.45
CA SER A 190 -25.73 1.41 8.29
C SER A 190 -24.44 1.06 7.57
N ASN A 191 -24.44 -0.07 6.88
CA ASN A 191 -23.44 -0.44 5.90
C ASN A 191 -24.12 -0.82 4.59
N LYS A 192 -23.35 -0.77 3.50
CA LYS A 192 -23.73 -1.24 2.17
C LYS A 192 -22.52 -1.78 1.45
N GLN A 193 -22.75 -2.69 0.52
CA GLN A 193 -21.73 -3.15 -0.41
C GLN A 193 -22.07 -2.64 -1.80
N VAL A 194 -21.14 -1.93 -2.42
CA VAL A 194 -21.28 -1.44 -3.79
C VAL A 194 -20.45 -2.33 -4.71
N ARG A 195 -21.06 -2.85 -5.76
CA ARG A 195 -20.39 -3.61 -6.82
C ARG A 195 -20.05 -2.68 -7.97
N ALA A 196 -18.84 -2.78 -8.49
CA ALA A 196 -18.38 -2.09 -9.67
C ALA A 196 -17.68 -3.05 -10.65
N ASP A 197 -17.67 -2.69 -11.93
CA ASP A 197 -16.91 -3.42 -12.96
C ASP A 197 -15.42 -3.04 -12.94
N VAL A 198 -14.61 -3.67 -13.80
CA VAL A 198 -13.14 -3.44 -13.90
C VAL A 198 -12.74 -2.02 -14.32
N THR A 199 -13.70 -1.18 -14.69
CA THR A 199 -13.46 0.25 -14.97
C THR A 199 -13.76 1.14 -13.76
N GLY A 200 -14.23 0.56 -12.67
CA GLY A 200 -14.70 1.26 -11.47
C GLY A 200 -16.10 1.82 -11.58
N ARG A 201 -16.87 1.45 -12.62
CA ARG A 201 -18.25 1.89 -12.78
C ARG A 201 -19.17 1.02 -11.93
N VAL A 202 -20.00 1.65 -11.11
CA VAL A 202 -20.97 0.97 -10.25
C VAL A 202 -22.00 0.23 -11.10
N THR A 203 -22.21 -1.04 -10.77
CA THR A 203 -23.18 -1.94 -11.40
C THR A 203 -24.33 -2.26 -10.46
N GLU A 204 -24.10 -2.29 -9.15
CA GLU A 204 -25.09 -2.70 -8.16
C GLU A 204 -24.79 -2.11 -6.76
N VAL A 205 -25.84 -1.94 -5.94
CA VAL A 205 -25.73 -1.58 -4.52
C VAL A 205 -26.55 -2.59 -3.72
N LEU A 206 -25.89 -3.27 -2.78
CA LEU A 206 -26.42 -4.34 -1.93
C LEU A 206 -26.64 -3.87 -0.49
#